data_AF-B0I1H2-F1
#
_entry.id   AF-B0I1H2-F1
#
_cell.length_a   1.000
_cell.length_b   1.000
_cell.length_c   1.000
_cell.angle_alpha   90.00
_cell.angle_beta   90.00
_cell.angle_gamma   90.00
#
_symmetry.space_group_name_H-M   'P 1'
#
loop_
_entity.id
_entity.type
_entity.pdbx_description
1 polymer ?
#
loop_
_entity_poly.entity_id
_entity_poly.type
_entity_poly.pdbx_seq_one_letter_code
_entity_poly.pdbx_strand_id
1 'polypeptide(L)'
;GVCRCGPGWLGSQCECSEEDYRPSQQDECSPREGQPICSQRGECLCGQCVCHTSDFGKITGKYCECDDFSCVRYKGELCSGHGQCSCGDCLCDSDWTGYYCNCTTRTDTCMSSNGLLCSGRGKCECGSCVCIQPGSYGDTCEKCPTCPDACTFKKECVECKKFERGALYEENTCTRYCRDEIESVKELMDTGKDAVNCTYKNEDDCVVRFQYYEDASGKSILYVV
;
A
#
# COMPACT_ATOMS: atom_id res chain seq x y z
N GLY A 1 12.92 9.38 42.79
CA GLY A 1 11.82 9.56 43.75
C GLY A 1 11.14 8.23 43.95
N VAL A 2 11.69 7.37 44.81
CA VAL A 2 11.09 6.09 45.20
C VAL A 2 10.89 6.15 46.71
N CYS A 3 9.71 5.79 47.18
CA CYS A 3 9.37 5.79 48.61
C CYS A 3 9.95 4.53 49.27
N ARG A 4 10.71 4.71 50.36
CA ARG A 4 11.11 3.62 51.26
C ARG A 4 10.16 3.60 52.44
N CYS A 5 9.32 2.58 52.51
CA CYS A 5 8.33 2.44 53.57
C CYS A 5 8.96 1.94 54.87
N GLY A 6 8.35 2.32 55.99
CA GLY A 6 8.72 1.81 57.30
C GLY A 6 8.31 0.34 57.48
N PRO A 7 8.80 -0.33 58.54
CA PRO A 7 8.43 -1.72 58.82
C PRO A 7 6.91 -1.89 58.89
N GLY A 8 6.39 -2.88 58.17
CA GLY A 8 4.95 -3.18 58.12
C GLY A 8 4.13 -2.27 57.20
N TRP A 9 4.75 -1.41 56.38
CA TRP A 9 4.06 -0.60 55.37
C TRP A 9 4.55 -0.90 53.96
N LEU A 10 3.62 -0.97 53.01
CA LEU A 10 3.81 -1.38 51.61
C LEU A 10 3.16 -0.33 50.69
N GLY A 11 3.31 -0.51 49.37
CA GLY A 11 2.68 0.34 48.36
C GLY A 11 3.59 1.45 47.84
N SER A 12 3.18 2.09 46.75
CA SER A 12 3.98 3.10 46.04
C SER A 12 4.17 4.40 46.85
N GLN A 13 3.27 4.64 47.80
CA GLN A 13 3.24 5.79 48.71
C GLN A 13 3.21 5.37 50.19
N CYS A 14 3.50 4.09 50.50
CA CYS A 14 3.44 3.53 51.85
C CYS A 14 2.03 3.58 52.47
N GLU A 15 1.01 3.35 51.65
CA GLU A 15 -0.41 3.53 51.95
C GLU A 15 -1.07 2.32 52.62
N CYS A 16 -0.42 1.15 52.59
CA CYS A 16 -1.00 -0.10 53.08
C CYS A 16 -0.11 -0.74 54.15
N SER A 17 -0.73 -1.39 55.13
CA SER A 17 -0.02 -2.12 56.17
C SER A 17 0.05 -3.62 55.86
N GLU A 18 1.09 -4.30 56.32
CA GLU A 18 1.21 -5.78 56.27
C GLU A 18 0.07 -6.47 57.06
N GLU A 19 -0.50 -5.79 58.06
CA GLU A 19 -1.62 -6.31 58.88
C GLU A 19 -2.98 -6.19 58.17
N ASP A 20 -3.13 -5.21 57.28
CA ASP A 20 -4.34 -5.01 56.46
C ASP A 20 -4.31 -5.82 55.14
N TYR A 21 -3.18 -6.47 54.85
CA TYR A 21 -3.02 -7.32 53.66
C TYR A 21 -3.91 -8.56 53.77
N ARG A 22 -5.02 -8.57 53.03
CA ARG A 22 -5.92 -9.73 52.95
C ARG A 22 -5.48 -10.63 51.79
N PRO A 23 -5.33 -11.95 51.98
CA PRO A 23 -5.03 -12.89 50.89
C PRO A 23 -6.03 -12.82 49.72
N SER A 24 -7.28 -12.40 49.97
CA SER A 24 -8.30 -12.18 48.94
C SER A 24 -7.99 -11.03 47.97
N GLN A 25 -7.11 -10.09 48.35
CA GLN A 25 -6.64 -9.01 47.45
C GLN A 25 -5.65 -9.53 46.40
N GLN A 26 -5.12 -10.74 46.60
CA GLN A 26 -4.19 -11.36 45.67
C GLN A 26 -4.91 -11.89 44.41
N ASP A 27 -6.20 -12.22 44.54
CA ASP A 27 -7.07 -12.57 43.41
C ASP A 27 -7.29 -11.38 42.48
N GLU A 28 -7.28 -10.15 43.02
CA GLU A 28 -7.48 -8.89 42.26
C GLU A 28 -6.30 -8.54 41.35
N CYS A 29 -5.13 -9.15 41.56
CA CYS A 29 -3.91 -9.00 40.76
C CYS A 29 -3.79 -10.04 39.64
N SER A 30 -4.86 -10.80 39.37
CA SER A 30 -4.96 -11.69 38.23
C SER A 30 -6.27 -11.44 37.47
N PRO A 31 -6.32 -11.63 36.14
CA PRO A 31 -7.56 -11.47 35.39
C PRO A 31 -8.60 -12.56 35.70
N ARG A 32 -8.14 -13.76 36.04
CA ARG A 32 -8.97 -14.95 36.29
C ARG A 32 -8.30 -15.82 37.36
N GLU A 33 -9.12 -16.52 38.13
CA GLU A 33 -8.69 -17.50 39.13
C GLU A 33 -7.79 -18.57 38.47
N GLY A 34 -6.61 -18.80 39.05
CA GLY A 34 -5.60 -19.73 38.52
C GLY A 34 -4.66 -19.16 37.45
N GLN A 35 -4.84 -17.89 37.03
CA GLN A 35 -3.81 -17.21 36.22
C GLN A 35 -2.68 -16.67 37.10
N PRO A 36 -1.46 -16.52 36.54
CA PRO A 36 -0.34 -15.97 37.28
C PRO A 36 -0.61 -14.53 37.72
N ILE A 37 -0.27 -14.24 38.97
CA ILE A 37 -0.33 -12.90 39.56
C ILE A 37 0.57 -11.94 38.75
N CYS A 38 0.02 -10.79 38.38
CA CYS A 38 0.73 -9.73 37.64
C CYS A 38 1.50 -10.25 36.41
N SER A 39 0.94 -11.26 35.73
CA SER A 39 1.54 -11.90 34.55
C SER A 39 2.99 -12.37 34.75
N GLN A 40 3.43 -12.60 36.00
CA GLN A 40 4.82 -12.89 36.40
C GLN A 40 5.83 -11.79 36.00
N ARG A 41 5.34 -10.59 35.74
CA ARG A 41 6.12 -9.42 35.30
C ARG A 41 6.07 -8.28 36.32
N GLY A 42 5.62 -8.57 37.53
CA GLY A 42 5.48 -7.62 38.62
C GLY A 42 5.17 -8.31 39.94
N GLU A 43 5.10 -7.50 40.99
CA GLU A 43 4.67 -7.92 42.32
C GLU A 43 3.29 -7.35 42.63
N CYS A 44 2.43 -8.15 43.27
CA CYS A 44 1.13 -7.67 43.74
C CYS A 44 1.32 -7.03 45.11
N LEU A 45 1.22 -5.71 45.16
CA LEU A 45 1.29 -4.93 46.38
C LEU A 45 -0.05 -4.25 46.59
N CYS A 46 -0.75 -4.66 47.65
CA CYS A 46 -1.99 -4.02 48.10
C CYS A 46 -3.12 -4.04 47.05
N GLY A 47 -3.28 -5.18 46.38
CA GLY A 47 -4.30 -5.39 45.34
C GLY A 47 -3.96 -4.74 43.99
N GLN A 48 -2.77 -4.17 43.84
CA GLN A 48 -2.31 -3.57 42.58
C GLN A 48 -0.98 -4.19 42.14
N CYS A 49 -0.80 -4.34 40.83
CA CYS A 49 0.46 -4.82 40.29
C CYS A 49 1.47 -3.70 40.13
N VAL A 50 2.64 -3.89 40.71
CA VAL A 50 3.82 -3.05 40.50
C VAL A 50 4.75 -3.78 39.55
N CYS A 51 4.82 -3.30 38.31
CA CYS A 51 5.56 -3.97 37.24
C CYS A 51 7.08 -3.83 37.41
N HIS A 52 7.80 -4.89 37.05
CA HIS A 52 9.25 -4.88 37.06
C HIS A 52 9.80 -3.94 35.99
N THR A 53 10.97 -3.36 36.27
CA THR A 53 11.74 -2.62 35.27
C THR A 53 12.38 -3.58 34.28
N SER A 54 12.45 -3.18 33.00
CA SER A 54 13.08 -3.94 31.92
C SER A 54 14.14 -3.08 31.24
N ASP A 55 15.26 -3.70 30.85
CA ASP A 55 16.31 -3.02 30.07
C ASP A 55 15.88 -2.76 28.61
N PHE A 56 14.83 -3.47 28.15
CA PHE A 56 14.34 -3.39 26.77
C PHE A 56 13.24 -2.33 26.57
N GLY A 57 12.65 -1.82 27.65
CA GLY A 57 11.57 -0.84 27.60
C GLY A 57 10.68 -0.87 28.84
N LYS A 58 9.40 -0.53 28.70
CA LYS A 58 8.46 -0.41 29.80
C LYS A 58 7.42 -1.52 29.79
N ILE A 59 7.16 -2.06 30.98
CA ILE A 59 6.05 -2.97 31.25
C ILE A 59 4.94 -2.15 31.92
N THR A 60 3.72 -2.27 31.42
CA THR A 60 2.55 -1.48 31.82
C THR A 60 1.29 -2.35 31.85
N GLY A 61 0.15 -1.75 32.18
CA GLY A 61 -1.13 -2.47 32.29
C GLY A 61 -1.48 -2.79 33.75
N LYS A 62 -2.75 -3.13 33.98
CA LYS A 62 -3.27 -3.37 35.34
C LYS A 62 -2.63 -4.60 35.99
N TYR A 63 -2.26 -5.56 35.15
CA TYR A 63 -1.71 -6.86 35.51
C TYR A 63 -0.27 -7.02 34.98
N CYS A 64 0.40 -5.94 34.58
CA CYS A 64 1.72 -5.98 33.93
C CYS A 64 1.74 -6.83 32.64
N GLU A 65 0.61 -6.85 31.95
CA GLU A 65 0.33 -7.63 30.76
C GLU A 65 0.84 -6.98 29.46
N CYS A 66 1.07 -5.67 29.49
CA CYS A 66 1.48 -4.88 28.33
C CYS A 66 2.96 -4.54 28.38
N ASP A 67 3.58 -4.44 27.21
CA ASP A 67 4.90 -3.87 27.05
C ASP A 67 5.03 -3.14 25.71
N ASP A 68 6.09 -2.33 25.58
CA ASP A 68 6.38 -1.51 24.40
C ASP A 68 7.53 -2.06 23.53
N PHE A 69 7.94 -3.32 23.73
CA PHE A 69 9.11 -3.91 23.06
C PHE A 69 8.88 -5.30 22.43
N SER A 70 7.73 -5.92 22.68
CA SER A 70 7.37 -7.27 22.19
C SER A 70 6.55 -7.26 20.91
N CYS A 71 6.30 -6.09 20.30
CA CYS A 71 5.66 -6.04 18.99
C CYS A 71 6.48 -6.75 17.90
N VAL A 72 5.83 -6.99 16.77
CA VAL A 72 6.45 -7.67 15.63
C VAL A 72 7.62 -6.88 15.03
N ARG A 73 8.56 -7.61 14.44
CA ARG A 73 9.74 -7.06 13.80
C ARG A 73 9.77 -7.43 12.32
N TYR A 74 10.18 -6.49 11.49
CA TYR A 74 10.48 -6.72 10.07
C TYR A 74 11.91 -6.28 9.81
N LYS A 75 12.71 -7.14 9.18
CA LYS A 75 14.16 -6.93 8.96
C LYS A 75 14.94 -6.53 10.23
N GLY A 76 14.49 -6.98 11.40
CA GLY A 76 15.12 -6.72 12.69
C GLY A 76 14.59 -5.48 13.42
N GLU A 77 13.78 -4.64 12.78
CA GLU A 77 13.25 -3.40 13.37
C GLU A 77 11.83 -3.59 13.91
N LEU A 78 11.57 -3.09 15.13
CA LEU A 78 10.26 -3.12 15.78
C LEU A 78 9.28 -2.26 14.98
N CYS A 79 8.13 -2.82 14.59
CA CYS A 79 7.15 -2.15 13.75
C CYS A 79 7.77 -1.56 12.47
N SER A 80 8.81 -2.22 11.93
CA SER A 80 9.58 -1.75 10.77
C SER A 80 10.20 -0.36 10.91
N GLY A 81 10.32 0.17 12.14
CA GLY A 81 10.77 1.55 12.38
C GLY A 81 9.75 2.62 11.99
N HIS A 82 8.50 2.23 11.72
CA HIS A 82 7.43 3.08 11.16
C HIS A 82 6.15 3.05 11.99
N GLY A 83 6.31 2.87 13.30
CA GLY A 83 5.19 2.87 14.22
C GLY A 83 5.64 2.70 15.66
N GLN A 84 4.73 3.01 16.56
CA GLN A 84 4.92 2.84 18.00
C GLN A 84 4.33 1.51 18.46
N CYS A 85 5.09 0.76 19.27
CA CYS A 85 4.58 -0.44 19.90
C CYS A 85 3.70 -0.09 21.10
N SER A 86 2.47 -0.60 21.12
CA SER A 86 1.50 -0.40 22.19
C SER A 86 0.89 -1.73 22.60
N CYS A 87 1.34 -2.29 23.72
CA CYS A 87 0.83 -3.55 24.28
C CYS A 87 0.85 -4.73 23.28
N GLY A 88 1.95 -4.86 22.53
CA GLY A 88 2.11 -5.94 21.54
C GLY A 88 1.59 -5.64 20.14
N ASP A 89 0.82 -4.56 19.95
CA ASP A 89 0.35 -4.12 18.64
C ASP A 89 1.12 -2.90 18.12
N CYS A 90 1.42 -2.91 16.82
CA CYS A 90 2.06 -1.78 16.15
C CYS A 90 1.03 -0.71 15.74
N LEU A 91 1.18 0.50 16.26
CA LEU A 91 0.44 1.69 15.83
C LEU A 91 1.26 2.41 14.76
N CYS A 92 0.91 2.21 13.49
CA CYS A 92 1.68 2.72 12.37
C CYS A 92 1.60 4.25 12.26
N ASP A 93 2.69 4.85 11.76
CA ASP A 93 2.74 6.26 11.39
C ASP A 93 1.81 6.56 10.19
N SER A 94 1.50 7.83 9.92
CA SER A 94 0.48 8.25 8.93
C SER A 94 0.65 7.67 7.53
N ASP A 95 1.89 7.44 7.11
CA ASP A 95 2.24 7.04 5.75
C ASP A 95 2.50 5.52 5.63
N TRP A 96 2.19 4.77 6.70
CA TRP A 96 2.46 3.34 6.84
C TRP A 96 1.25 2.57 7.35
N THR A 97 1.10 1.34 6.87
CA THR A 97 -0.03 0.47 7.17
C THR A 97 0.40 -0.99 7.29
N GLY A 98 -0.56 -1.84 7.67
CA GLY A 98 -0.36 -3.27 7.85
C GLY A 98 0.14 -3.63 9.24
N TYR A 99 0.03 -4.91 9.59
CA TYR A 99 0.36 -5.41 10.92
C TYR A 99 1.82 -5.17 11.35
N TYR A 100 2.73 -5.11 10.38
CA TYR A 100 4.15 -4.84 10.61
C TYR A 100 4.54 -3.37 10.40
N CYS A 101 3.61 -2.50 9.98
CA CYS A 101 3.88 -1.12 9.52
C CYS A 101 4.94 -1.03 8.40
N ASN A 102 5.01 -2.03 7.52
CA ASN A 102 5.97 -2.09 6.42
C ASN A 102 5.35 -1.75 5.05
N CYS A 103 4.06 -1.41 5.00
CA CYS A 103 3.36 -1.10 3.76
C CYS A 103 3.12 0.41 3.65
N THR A 104 3.83 1.09 2.76
CA THR A 104 3.64 2.53 2.57
C THR A 104 2.29 2.82 1.86
N THR A 105 1.65 3.92 2.25
CA THR A 105 0.45 4.45 1.57
C THR A 105 0.79 5.32 0.37
N ARG A 106 2.06 5.64 0.18
CA ARG A 106 2.55 6.46 -0.93
C ARG A 106 2.43 5.73 -2.26
N THR A 107 2.15 6.50 -3.31
CA THR A 107 1.92 6.00 -4.67
C THR A 107 2.85 6.61 -5.70
N ASP A 108 3.78 7.48 -5.29
CA ASP A 108 4.70 8.19 -6.18
C ASP A 108 5.63 7.22 -6.93
N THR A 109 6.11 6.17 -6.25
CA THR A 109 6.92 5.11 -6.86
C THR A 109 6.16 4.24 -7.86
N CYS A 110 4.83 4.23 -7.81
CA CYS A 110 3.96 3.51 -8.74
C CYS A 110 3.55 4.38 -9.95
N MET A 111 3.92 5.65 -9.98
CA MET A 111 3.55 6.57 -11.05
C MET A 111 4.44 6.32 -12.27
N SER A 112 3.82 5.98 -13.40
CA SER A 112 4.54 5.78 -14.65
C SER A 112 4.78 7.10 -15.40
N SER A 113 5.63 7.08 -16.43
CA SER A 113 5.93 8.25 -17.27
C SER A 113 4.72 8.81 -18.01
N ASN A 114 3.71 7.97 -18.26
CA ASN A 114 2.43 8.37 -18.85
C ASN A 114 1.46 9.05 -17.85
N GLY A 115 1.90 9.30 -16.61
CA GLY A 115 1.10 9.95 -15.57
C GLY A 115 0.03 9.05 -14.93
N LEU A 116 -0.05 7.77 -15.32
CA LEU A 116 -0.98 6.80 -14.74
C LEU A 116 -0.28 5.92 -13.70
N LEU A 117 -1.00 5.60 -12.63
CA LEU A 117 -0.56 4.61 -11.65
C LEU A 117 -0.48 3.23 -12.32
N CYS A 118 0.70 2.61 -12.23
CA CYS A 118 0.99 1.30 -12.80
C CYS A 118 0.58 1.20 -14.28
N SER A 119 0.79 2.28 -15.05
CA SER A 119 0.41 2.39 -16.47
C SER A 119 -1.07 2.11 -16.76
N GLY A 120 -1.95 2.15 -15.75
CA GLY A 120 -3.33 1.71 -15.85
C GLY A 120 -3.52 0.19 -16.01
N ARG A 121 -2.44 -0.60 -15.87
CA ARG A 121 -2.42 -2.06 -16.08
C ARG A 121 -2.33 -2.87 -14.78
N GLY A 122 -2.35 -2.21 -13.63
CA GLY A 122 -2.19 -2.83 -12.32
C GLY A 122 -2.71 -1.98 -11.17
N LYS A 123 -2.43 -2.42 -9.95
CA LYS A 123 -2.72 -1.70 -8.70
C LYS A 123 -1.42 -1.41 -7.96
N CYS A 124 -1.36 -0.26 -7.29
CA CYS A 124 -0.24 0.07 -6.41
C CYS A 124 -0.51 -0.51 -5.02
N GLU A 125 0.33 -1.43 -4.57
CA GLU A 125 0.27 -2.04 -3.24
C GLU A 125 1.62 -1.81 -2.54
N CYS A 126 1.60 -1.16 -1.38
CA CYS A 126 2.81 -0.84 -0.60
C CYS A 126 3.90 -0.12 -1.41
N GLY A 127 3.52 0.82 -2.28
CA GLY A 127 4.46 1.56 -3.14
C GLY A 127 5.08 0.75 -4.28
N SER A 128 4.54 -0.43 -4.60
CA SER A 128 4.97 -1.26 -5.74
C SER A 128 3.78 -1.67 -6.60
N CYS A 129 3.96 -1.73 -7.91
CA CYS A 129 2.88 -2.13 -8.82
C CYS A 129 2.70 -3.64 -8.89
N VAL A 130 1.46 -4.09 -8.66
CA VAL A 130 0.99 -5.44 -8.93
C VAL A 130 0.24 -5.42 -10.26
N CYS A 131 0.88 -5.93 -11.31
CA CYS A 131 0.32 -5.94 -12.66
C CYS A 131 -0.81 -6.96 -12.80
N ILE A 132 -1.97 -6.50 -13.29
CA ILE A 132 -3.18 -7.31 -13.45
C ILE A 132 -3.38 -7.70 -14.91
N GLN A 133 -2.94 -6.84 -15.85
CA GLN A 133 -3.07 -7.12 -17.27
C GLN A 133 -2.15 -8.29 -17.68
N PRO A 134 -2.68 -9.35 -18.32
CA PRO A 134 -1.89 -10.50 -18.73
C PRO A 134 -0.70 -10.12 -19.63
N GLY A 135 0.49 -10.58 -19.26
CA GLY A 135 1.73 -10.32 -19.99
C GLY A 135 2.30 -8.91 -19.82
N SER A 136 1.69 -8.07 -18.98
CA SER A 136 2.30 -6.82 -18.53
C SER A 136 3.25 -7.05 -17.36
N TYR A 137 4.37 -6.35 -17.36
CA TYR A 137 5.41 -6.40 -16.32
C TYR A 137 6.23 -5.09 -16.32
N GLY A 138 7.21 -5.00 -15.41
CA GLY A 138 7.99 -3.79 -15.14
C GLY A 138 7.55 -3.10 -13.86
N ASP A 139 8.34 -2.15 -13.39
CA ASP A 139 8.14 -1.50 -12.08
C ASP A 139 6.80 -0.75 -12.02
N THR A 140 6.30 -0.30 -13.18
CA THR A 140 5.02 0.38 -13.33
C THR A 140 4.11 -0.30 -14.36
N CYS A 141 4.31 -1.60 -14.62
CA CYS A 141 3.57 -2.39 -15.63
C CYS A 141 3.63 -1.81 -17.06
N GLU A 142 4.69 -1.06 -17.37
CA GLU A 142 4.83 -0.34 -18.63
C GLU A 142 5.12 -1.27 -19.82
N LYS A 143 5.77 -2.41 -19.56
CA LYS A 143 6.15 -3.37 -20.60
C LYS A 143 5.03 -4.38 -20.79
N CYS A 144 4.53 -4.54 -22.01
CA CYS A 144 3.55 -5.58 -22.32
C CYS A 144 3.65 -6.04 -23.78
N PRO A 145 4.57 -6.98 -24.10
CA PRO A 145 4.78 -7.47 -25.47
C PRO A 145 3.61 -8.27 -26.05
N THR A 146 2.74 -8.82 -25.19
CA THR A 146 1.57 -9.62 -25.61
C THR A 146 0.26 -8.83 -25.55
N CYS A 147 0.31 -7.57 -25.09
CA CYS A 147 -0.83 -6.68 -25.24
C CYS A 147 -1.07 -6.45 -26.73
N PRO A 148 -2.33 -6.27 -27.18
CA PRO A 148 -2.58 -5.83 -28.54
C PRO A 148 -1.70 -4.62 -28.82
N ASP A 149 -0.85 -4.71 -29.85
CA ASP A 149 0.07 -3.63 -30.21
C ASP A 149 -0.69 -2.30 -30.32
N ALA A 150 0.00 -1.19 -30.13
CA ALA A 150 -0.59 0.14 -30.33
C ALA A 150 -1.36 0.22 -31.66
N CYS A 151 -0.87 -0.45 -32.71
CA CYS A 151 -1.57 -0.57 -33.99
C CYS A 151 -2.96 -1.21 -33.90
N THR A 152 -3.14 -2.26 -33.11
CA THR A 152 -4.43 -2.97 -33.00
C THR A 152 -5.46 -2.12 -32.26
N PHE A 153 -5.04 -1.46 -31.18
CA PHE A 153 -5.94 -0.58 -30.42
C PHE A 153 -6.23 0.72 -31.17
N LYS A 154 -5.21 1.37 -31.72
CA LYS A 154 -5.36 2.64 -32.46
C LYS A 154 -6.11 2.43 -33.78
N LYS A 155 -6.06 1.24 -34.40
CA LYS A 155 -6.92 0.87 -35.53
C LYS A 155 -8.40 1.07 -35.21
N GLU A 156 -8.87 0.65 -34.04
CA GLU A 156 -10.29 0.80 -33.68
C GLU A 156 -10.68 2.28 -33.57
N CYS A 157 -9.75 3.12 -33.12
CA CYS A 157 -9.96 4.57 -33.09
C CYS A 157 -9.98 5.21 -34.48
N VAL A 158 -9.13 4.76 -35.41
CA VAL A 158 -9.17 5.20 -36.80
C VAL A 158 -10.50 4.81 -37.44
N GLU A 159 -10.91 3.55 -37.32
CA GLU A 159 -12.20 3.07 -37.85
C GLU A 159 -13.37 3.87 -37.30
N CYS A 160 -13.41 4.11 -35.99
CA CYS A 160 -14.54 4.79 -35.40
C CYS A 160 -14.58 6.31 -35.67
N LYS A 161 -13.46 7.02 -35.52
CA LYS A 161 -13.44 8.49 -35.66
C LYS A 161 -13.37 8.95 -37.11
N LYS A 162 -12.67 8.22 -37.98
CA LYS A 162 -12.45 8.61 -39.37
C LYS A 162 -13.49 8.00 -40.31
N PHE A 163 -13.82 6.73 -40.11
CA PHE A 163 -14.71 5.98 -40.99
C PHE A 163 -16.10 5.77 -40.40
N GLU A 164 -16.37 6.25 -39.17
CA GLU A 164 -17.67 6.17 -38.50
C GLU A 164 -18.24 4.74 -38.46
N ARG A 165 -17.36 3.76 -38.21
CA ARG A 165 -17.72 2.34 -38.17
C ARG A 165 -16.86 1.55 -37.18
N GLY A 166 -17.18 0.27 -37.01
CA GLY A 166 -16.50 -0.66 -36.11
C GLY A 166 -17.06 -0.66 -34.68
N ALA A 167 -16.52 -1.55 -33.84
CA ALA A 167 -17.08 -1.85 -32.52
C ALA A 167 -17.26 -0.61 -31.62
N LEU A 168 -16.25 0.27 -31.55
CA LEU A 168 -16.31 1.48 -30.73
C LEU A 168 -17.34 2.51 -31.21
N TYR A 169 -17.68 2.48 -32.50
CA TYR A 169 -18.73 3.33 -33.07
C TYR A 169 -20.12 2.79 -32.73
N GLU A 170 -20.33 1.48 -32.92
CA GLU A 170 -21.59 0.80 -32.61
C GLU A 170 -21.95 0.86 -31.12
N GLU A 171 -20.95 0.73 -30.24
CA GLU A 171 -21.13 0.86 -28.79
C GLU A 171 -21.22 2.32 -28.30
N ASN A 172 -21.04 3.30 -29.19
CA ASN A 172 -21.01 4.73 -28.87
C ASN A 172 -19.96 5.10 -27.80
N THR A 173 -18.88 4.32 -27.70
CA THR A 173 -17.78 4.50 -26.74
C THR A 173 -16.55 5.18 -27.35
N CYS A 174 -16.58 5.42 -28.65
CA CYS A 174 -15.55 6.07 -29.46
C CYS A 174 -14.92 7.31 -28.83
N THR A 175 -15.74 8.32 -28.47
CA THR A 175 -15.24 9.60 -27.95
C THR A 175 -14.64 9.47 -26.56
N ARG A 176 -14.99 8.41 -25.81
CA ARG A 176 -14.46 8.15 -24.47
C ARG A 176 -13.07 7.54 -24.52
N TYR A 177 -12.86 6.56 -25.40
CA TYR A 177 -11.62 5.79 -25.50
C TYR A 177 -10.61 6.40 -26.49
N CYS A 178 -11.07 7.02 -27.57
CA CYS A 178 -10.23 7.58 -28.62
C CYS A 178 -10.07 9.09 -28.42
N ARG A 179 -9.05 9.46 -27.63
CA ARG A 179 -8.69 10.86 -27.32
C ARG A 179 -7.57 11.42 -28.17
N ASP A 180 -6.92 10.58 -28.98
CA ASP A 180 -5.85 10.99 -29.88
C ASP A 180 -6.39 11.96 -30.94
N GLU A 181 -5.58 12.95 -31.31
CA GLU A 181 -5.88 13.79 -32.46
C GLU A 181 -5.63 12.99 -33.75
N ILE A 182 -6.59 13.03 -34.68
CA ILE A 182 -6.48 12.32 -35.96
C ILE A 182 -6.38 13.33 -37.09
N GLU A 183 -5.28 13.25 -37.84
CA GLU A 183 -5.03 14.08 -39.01
C GLU A 183 -4.95 13.21 -40.28
N SER A 184 -5.69 13.59 -41.32
CA SER A 184 -5.57 12.95 -42.63
C SER A 184 -4.45 13.58 -43.45
N VAL A 185 -3.46 12.78 -43.83
CA VAL A 185 -2.26 13.19 -44.57
C VAL A 185 -2.19 12.47 -45.91
N LYS A 186 -1.50 13.04 -46.91
CA LYS A 186 -1.32 12.39 -48.22
C LYS A 186 -0.26 11.29 -48.20
N GLU A 187 0.78 11.47 -47.40
CA GLU A 187 1.91 10.55 -47.26
C GLU A 187 2.37 10.55 -45.80
N LEU A 188 2.82 9.39 -45.30
CA LEU A 188 3.42 9.28 -43.98
C LEU A 188 4.86 9.77 -44.04
N MET A 189 5.24 10.66 -43.12
CA MET A 189 6.61 11.15 -42.99
C MET A 189 7.42 10.25 -42.06
N ASP A 190 8.74 10.21 -42.26
CA ASP A 190 9.66 9.55 -41.33
C ASP A 190 9.94 10.48 -40.15
N THR A 191 9.09 10.44 -39.13
CA THR A 191 9.14 11.29 -37.94
C THR A 191 10.12 10.80 -36.86
N GLY A 192 10.97 9.81 -37.17
CA GLY A 192 12.04 9.34 -36.27
C GLY A 192 11.64 8.19 -35.35
N LYS A 193 12.41 7.98 -34.26
CA LYS A 193 12.36 6.77 -33.42
C LYS A 193 11.09 6.58 -32.59
N ASP A 194 10.30 7.64 -32.39
CA ASP A 194 9.13 7.66 -31.52
C ASP A 194 7.80 7.52 -32.31
N ALA A 195 7.88 7.11 -33.58
CA ALA A 195 6.74 6.89 -34.44
C ALA A 195 6.59 5.41 -34.83
N VAL A 196 5.36 4.90 -34.75
CA VAL A 196 5.02 3.52 -35.13
C VAL A 196 4.12 3.54 -36.36
N ASN A 197 4.58 2.93 -37.44
CA ASN A 197 3.81 2.77 -38.66
C ASN A 197 2.94 1.51 -38.58
N CYS A 198 1.64 1.68 -38.78
CA CYS A 198 0.62 0.65 -38.68
C CYS A 198 -0.12 0.50 -40.01
N THR A 199 -0.41 -0.74 -40.38
CA THR A 199 -1.17 -1.06 -41.59
C THR A 199 -2.19 -2.15 -41.30
N TYR A 200 -3.40 -2.01 -41.81
CA TYR A 200 -4.43 -3.03 -41.69
C TYR A 200 -5.33 -3.04 -42.93
N LYS A 201 -6.05 -4.14 -43.13
CA LYS A 201 -7.05 -4.28 -44.19
C LYS A 201 -8.44 -4.03 -43.59
N ASN A 202 -9.23 -3.19 -44.24
CA ASN A 202 -10.60 -2.89 -43.81
C ASN A 202 -11.62 -3.86 -44.45
N GLU A 203 -12.90 -3.67 -44.15
CA GLU A 203 -14.01 -4.50 -44.68
C GLU A 203 -14.18 -4.37 -46.20
N ASP A 204 -13.73 -3.25 -46.78
CA ASP A 204 -13.76 -2.96 -48.22
C ASP A 204 -12.54 -3.54 -48.96
N ASP A 205 -11.79 -4.45 -48.31
CA ASP A 205 -10.54 -5.04 -48.82
C ASP A 205 -9.43 -4.02 -49.15
N CYS A 206 -9.56 -2.80 -48.65
CA CYS A 206 -8.59 -1.72 -48.83
C CYS A 206 -7.53 -1.73 -47.72
N VAL A 207 -6.28 -1.44 -48.07
CA VAL A 207 -5.18 -1.34 -47.10
C VAL A 207 -5.10 0.08 -46.57
N VAL A 208 -5.46 0.27 -45.31
CA VAL A 208 -5.33 1.54 -44.59
C VAL A 208 -3.96 1.60 -43.93
N ARG A 209 -3.31 2.76 -44.06
CA ARG A 209 -2.00 3.03 -43.46
C ARG A 209 -2.11 4.21 -42.52
N PHE A 210 -1.59 4.08 -41.32
CA PHE A 210 -1.54 5.18 -40.37
C PHE A 210 -0.26 5.13 -39.54
N GLN A 211 0.13 6.28 -39.01
CA GLN A 211 1.28 6.42 -38.12
C GLN A 211 0.80 6.94 -36.77
N TYR A 212 1.23 6.26 -35.71
CA TYR A 212 1.09 6.70 -34.34
C TYR A 212 2.36 7.42 -33.92
N TYR A 213 2.24 8.66 -33.45
CA TYR A 213 3.33 9.46 -32.92
C TYR A 213 2.96 9.96 -31.52
N GLU A 214 3.92 9.91 -30.61
CA GLU A 214 3.78 10.44 -29.25
C GLU A 214 4.84 11.51 -29.03
N ASP A 215 4.41 12.71 -28.67
CA ASP A 215 5.33 13.81 -28.41
C ASP A 215 5.94 13.74 -27.01
N ALA A 216 7.00 14.53 -26.77
CA ALA A 216 7.66 14.58 -25.47
C ALA A 216 6.78 15.13 -24.33
N SER A 217 5.61 15.70 -24.64
CA SER A 217 4.62 16.17 -23.67
C SER A 217 3.55 15.11 -23.33
N GLY A 218 3.63 13.91 -23.93
CA GLY A 218 2.66 12.83 -23.77
C GLY A 218 1.39 13.02 -24.61
N LYS A 219 1.39 13.95 -25.57
CA LYS A 219 0.29 14.12 -26.53
C LYS A 219 0.51 13.16 -27.69
N SER A 220 -0.51 12.36 -27.95
CA SER A 220 -0.53 11.37 -29.03
C SER A 220 -1.32 11.87 -30.25
N ILE A 221 -0.71 11.71 -31.43
CA ILE A 221 -1.28 12.09 -32.73
C ILE A 221 -1.28 10.87 -33.65
N LEU A 222 -2.38 10.69 -34.39
CA LEU A 222 -2.56 9.66 -35.40
C LEU A 222 -2.64 10.31 -36.79
N TYR A 223 -1.66 10.02 -37.64
CA TYR A 223 -1.67 10.44 -39.05
C TYR A 223 -2.22 9.31 -39.92
N VAL A 224 -3.31 9.54 -40.64
CA VAL A 224 -3.99 8.52 -41.47
C VAL A 224 -3.90 8.91 -42.95
N VAL A 225 -3.54 7.96 -43.81
CA VAL A 225 -3.51 8.13 -45.28
C VAL A 225 -4.86 7.83 -45.90
#